data_AF-A0A523RYD5-F1
#
_entry.id   AF-A0A523RYD5-F1
#
_cell.length_a   1.000
_cell.length_b   1.000
_cell.length_c   1.000
_cell.angle_alpha   90.00
_cell.angle_beta   90.00
_cell.angle_gamma   90.00
#
_symmetry.space_group_name_H-M   'P 1'
#
loop_
_entity.id
_entity.type
_entity.pdbx_description
1 polymer ?
#
loop_
_entity_poly.entity_id
_entity_poly.type
_entity_poly.pdbx_seq_one_letter_code
_entity_poly.pdbx_strand_id
1 'polypeptide(L)'
;MAQKERKFTTDLPKYFIHGLLYAILGTLATIVFAFISLISTIVVGAVAGVGGEFVGFIVLVVFILFLLILVFFVAGLINASLSRSFWNANPPKGLKSYTGHGAALVLILTIFGLPNMAIDYFFPNLDSITFIIIAIPRVVIYAIIDGYIGRWTAYGFSNFPVASKARNVGDGISGTCPQCGVDTIVTMRDDVNIKVVTCHGCGNPFEIQWSEE
;
A
#
# COMPACT_ATOMS: atom_id res chain seq x y z
N MET A 1 6.35 -6.38 -34.31
CA MET A 1 7.08 -5.29 -33.64
C MET A 1 6.77 -5.36 -32.16
N ALA A 2 7.78 -5.40 -31.32
CA ALA A 2 7.59 -5.48 -29.87
C ALA A 2 7.55 -4.08 -29.23
N GLN A 3 6.73 -3.91 -28.20
CA GLN A 3 6.48 -2.62 -27.53
C GLN A 3 7.14 -2.58 -26.14
N LYS A 4 7.68 -1.40 -25.75
CA LYS A 4 8.47 -1.13 -24.53
C LYS A 4 7.62 -0.73 -23.33
N GLU A 5 7.94 -1.24 -22.12
CA GLU A 5 7.24 -1.02 -20.82
C GLU A 5 6.67 0.41 -20.60
N ARG A 6 5.51 0.49 -19.93
CA ARG A 6 4.88 1.77 -19.57
C ARG A 6 5.78 2.51 -18.59
N LYS A 7 6.10 3.77 -18.88
CA LYS A 7 6.93 4.60 -18.00
C LYS A 7 6.16 4.93 -16.71
N PHE A 8 6.86 5.02 -15.58
CA PHE A 8 6.32 5.48 -14.30
C PHE A 8 5.47 6.76 -14.43
N THR A 9 5.92 7.71 -15.27
CA THR A 9 5.23 8.97 -15.53
C THR A 9 3.84 8.80 -16.13
N THR A 10 3.61 7.74 -16.90
CA THR A 10 2.30 7.42 -17.49
C THR A 10 1.29 6.97 -16.43
N ASP A 11 1.77 6.36 -15.34
CA ASP A 11 0.93 5.88 -14.24
C ASP A 11 0.84 6.88 -13.08
N LEU A 12 1.51 8.04 -13.17
CA LEU A 12 1.52 9.08 -12.14
C LEU A 12 0.12 9.51 -11.67
N PRO A 13 -0.87 9.75 -12.55
CA PRO A 13 -2.22 10.09 -12.12
C PRO A 13 -2.90 8.97 -11.33
N LYS A 14 -2.63 7.70 -11.67
CA LYS A 14 -3.18 6.55 -10.93
C LYS A 14 -2.58 6.45 -9.54
N TYR A 15 -1.27 6.67 -9.39
CA TYR A 15 -0.62 6.73 -8.08
C TYR A 15 -1.25 7.83 -7.23
N PHE A 16 -1.35 9.04 -7.77
CA PHE A 16 -1.94 10.16 -7.06
C PHE A 16 -3.37 9.87 -6.59
N ILE A 17 -4.25 9.35 -7.46
CA ILE A 17 -5.62 9.01 -7.08
C ILE A 17 -5.66 7.90 -6.03
N HIS A 18 -4.82 6.86 -6.18
CA HIS A 18 -4.77 5.76 -5.22
C HIS A 18 -4.35 6.24 -3.82
N GLY A 19 -3.30 7.05 -3.71
CA GLY A 19 -2.89 7.59 -2.42
C GLY A 19 -3.80 8.68 -1.89
N LEU A 20 -4.45 9.48 -2.75
CA LEU A 20 -5.47 10.42 -2.31
C LEU A 20 -6.65 9.70 -1.65
N LEU A 21 -7.06 8.55 -2.20
CA LEU A 21 -8.07 7.70 -1.57
C LEU A 21 -7.60 7.17 -0.21
N TYR A 22 -6.31 6.79 -0.06
CA TYR A 22 -5.77 6.47 1.26
C TYR A 22 -5.79 7.65 2.22
N ALA A 23 -5.46 8.86 1.77
CA ALA A 23 -5.49 10.04 2.63
C ALA A 23 -6.90 10.33 3.14
N ILE A 24 -7.91 10.22 2.26
CA ILE A 24 -9.33 10.38 2.64
C ILE A 24 -9.75 9.28 3.63
N LEU A 25 -9.48 8.02 3.32
CA LEU A 25 -9.82 6.89 4.19
C LEU A 25 -9.08 6.94 5.53
N GLY A 26 -7.82 7.36 5.51
CA GLY A 26 -7.00 7.58 6.70
C GLY A 26 -7.56 8.69 7.58
N THR A 27 -8.01 9.80 6.98
CA THR A 27 -8.69 10.89 7.72
C THR A 27 -9.96 10.39 8.40
N LEU A 28 -10.80 9.65 7.67
CA LEU A 28 -12.02 9.03 8.23
C LEU A 28 -11.68 8.03 9.33
N ALA A 29 -10.65 7.20 9.12
CA ALA A 29 -10.19 6.24 10.12
C ALA A 29 -9.74 6.96 11.40
N THR A 30 -8.97 8.06 11.30
CA THR A 30 -8.55 8.86 12.45
C THR A 30 -9.73 9.39 13.25
N ILE A 31 -10.79 9.87 12.58
CA ILE A 31 -12.03 10.30 13.25
C ILE A 31 -12.66 9.12 14.02
N VAL A 32 -12.81 7.96 13.36
CA VAL A 32 -13.35 6.75 14.00
C VAL A 32 -12.48 6.31 15.19
N PHE A 33 -11.16 6.33 15.05
CA PHE A 33 -10.22 5.99 16.12
C PHE A 33 -10.27 6.96 17.29
N ALA A 34 -10.53 8.24 17.05
CA ALA A 34 -10.72 9.22 18.12
C ALA A 34 -11.96 8.87 18.97
N PHE A 35 -13.09 8.54 18.33
CA PHE A 35 -14.29 8.08 19.03
C PHE A 35 -14.07 6.76 19.79
N ILE A 36 -13.42 5.80 19.15
CA ILE A 36 -13.07 4.52 19.78
C ILE A 36 -12.19 4.78 21.01
N SER A 37 -11.18 5.65 20.91
CA SER A 37 -10.26 5.98 22.01
C SER A 37 -10.99 6.63 23.19
N LEU A 38 -11.93 7.53 22.91
CA LEU A 38 -12.78 8.13 23.96
C LEU A 38 -13.60 7.07 24.71
N ILE A 39 -14.31 6.20 23.98
CA ILE A 39 -15.10 5.11 24.57
C ILE A 39 -14.20 4.18 25.38
N SER A 40 -13.03 3.85 24.85
CA SER A 40 -12.06 2.96 25.49
C SER A 40 -11.57 3.52 26.82
N THR A 41 -11.34 4.83 26.90
CA THR A 41 -10.93 5.50 28.13
C THR A 41 -12.00 5.37 29.21
N ILE A 42 -13.28 5.51 28.84
CA ILE A 42 -14.41 5.36 29.75
C ILE A 42 -14.52 3.90 30.25
N VAL A 43 -14.44 2.93 29.33
CA VAL A 43 -14.55 1.51 29.66
C VAL A 43 -13.40 1.06 30.55
N VAL A 44 -12.16 1.41 30.21
CA VAL A 44 -10.97 1.08 31.00
C VAL A 44 -11.03 1.73 32.37
N GLY A 45 -11.47 2.99 32.47
CA GLY A 45 -11.68 3.67 33.75
C GLY A 45 -12.73 2.99 34.63
N ALA A 46 -13.85 2.55 34.05
CA ALA A 46 -14.89 1.82 34.78
C ALA A 46 -14.39 0.46 35.28
N VAL A 47 -13.68 -0.29 34.44
CA VAL A 47 -13.09 -1.59 34.82
C VAL A 47 -12.04 -1.39 35.92
N ALA A 48 -11.19 -0.38 35.80
CA ALA A 48 -10.18 -0.07 36.82
C ALA A 48 -10.83 0.33 38.15
N GLY A 49 -11.94 1.07 38.13
CA GLY A 49 -12.68 1.48 39.33
C GLY A 49 -13.30 0.31 40.09
N VAL A 50 -13.69 -0.77 39.41
CA VAL A 50 -14.32 -1.95 40.04
C VAL A 50 -13.29 -3.05 40.34
N GLY A 51 -12.41 -3.36 39.39
CA GLY A 51 -11.47 -4.48 39.45
C GLY A 51 -10.05 -4.10 39.85
N GLY A 52 -9.77 -2.81 40.07
CA GLY A 52 -8.44 -2.29 40.33
C GLY A 52 -7.64 -2.00 39.06
N GLU A 53 -6.57 -1.21 39.21
CA GLU A 53 -5.75 -0.70 38.10
C GLU A 53 -5.10 -1.79 37.25
N PHE A 54 -4.67 -2.89 37.88
CA PHE A 54 -4.05 -4.02 37.17
C PHE A 54 -5.01 -4.68 36.17
N VAL A 55 -6.27 -4.87 36.56
CA VAL A 55 -7.30 -5.43 35.67
C VAL A 55 -7.60 -4.46 34.53
N GLY A 56 -7.70 -3.16 34.83
CA GLY A 56 -7.85 -2.12 33.81
C GLY A 56 -6.71 -2.13 32.79
N PHE A 57 -5.46 -2.29 33.24
CA PHE A 57 -4.29 -2.39 32.36
C PHE A 57 -4.35 -3.61 31.44
N ILE A 58 -4.71 -4.79 31.95
CA ILE A 58 -4.87 -6.01 31.13
C ILE A 58 -5.92 -5.78 30.04
N VAL A 59 -7.07 -5.22 30.39
CA VAL A 59 -8.15 -4.93 29.43
C VAL A 59 -7.68 -3.96 28.36
N LEU A 60 -6.94 -2.90 28.74
CA LEU A 60 -6.37 -1.95 27.79
C LEU A 60 -5.42 -2.63 26.79
N VAL A 61 -4.50 -3.49 27.26
CA VAL A 61 -3.55 -4.20 26.39
C VAL A 61 -4.27 -5.12 25.41
N VAL A 62 -5.22 -5.93 25.89
CA VAL A 62 -6.01 -6.84 25.04
C VAL A 62 -6.78 -6.04 23.99
N PHE A 63 -7.38 -4.92 24.39
CA PHE A 63 -8.14 -4.05 23.50
C PHE A 63 -7.25 -3.41 22.42
N ILE A 64 -6.06 -2.91 22.78
CA ILE A 64 -5.09 -2.37 21.82
C ILE A 64 -4.66 -3.43 20.81
N LEU A 65 -4.35 -4.65 21.26
CA LEU A 65 -3.97 -5.75 20.36
C LEU A 65 -5.10 -6.11 19.39
N PHE A 66 -6.34 -6.16 19.88
CA PHE A 66 -7.52 -6.39 19.05
C PHE A 66 -7.68 -5.29 17.98
N LEU A 67 -7.58 -4.02 18.38
CA LEU A 67 -7.65 -2.90 17.44
C LEU A 67 -6.53 -2.94 16.40
N LEU A 68 -5.31 -3.28 16.80
CA LEU A 68 -4.18 -3.38 15.87
C LEU A 68 -4.43 -4.44 14.79
N ILE A 69 -4.93 -5.62 15.18
CA ILE A 69 -5.30 -6.68 14.23
C ILE A 69 -6.42 -6.20 13.31
N LEU A 70 -7.41 -5.49 13.85
CA LEU A 70 -8.52 -4.93 13.07
C LEU A 70 -8.02 -3.89 12.05
N VAL A 71 -7.11 -3.00 12.44
CA VAL A 71 -6.46 -2.02 11.56
C VAL A 71 -5.76 -2.74 10.42
N PHE A 72 -4.91 -3.73 10.72
CA PHE A 72 -4.20 -4.48 9.69
C PHE A 72 -5.18 -5.18 8.74
N PHE A 73 -6.21 -5.83 9.26
CA PHE A 73 -7.20 -6.48 8.41
C PHE A 73 -7.92 -5.49 7.47
N VAL A 74 -8.42 -4.37 8.01
CA VAL A 74 -9.16 -3.36 7.23
C VAL A 74 -8.26 -2.67 6.21
N ALA A 75 -7.04 -2.28 6.60
CA ALA A 75 -6.06 -1.67 5.70
C ALA A 75 -5.69 -2.63 4.55
N GLY A 76 -5.49 -3.91 4.85
CA GLY A 76 -5.22 -4.94 3.85
C GLY A 76 -6.39 -5.16 2.89
N LEU A 77 -7.63 -5.18 3.41
CA LEU A 77 -8.85 -5.32 2.60
C LEU A 77 -9.02 -4.14 1.63
N ILE A 78 -8.85 -2.91 2.15
CA ILE A 78 -8.93 -1.67 1.35
C ILE A 78 -7.86 -1.72 0.26
N ASN A 79 -6.59 -1.99 0.60
CA ASN A 79 -5.52 -2.00 -0.38
C ASN A 79 -5.66 -3.09 -1.43
N ALA A 80 -6.06 -4.31 -1.02
CA ALA A 80 -6.34 -5.37 -1.97
C ALA A 80 -7.46 -4.97 -2.96
N SER A 81 -8.48 -4.27 -2.48
CA SER A 81 -9.61 -3.82 -3.30
C SER A 81 -9.21 -2.70 -4.25
N LEU A 82 -8.58 -1.63 -3.75
CA LEU A 82 -8.10 -0.52 -4.58
C LEU A 82 -7.06 -0.99 -5.59
N SER A 83 -6.13 -1.85 -5.18
CA SER A 83 -5.09 -2.34 -6.07
C SER A 83 -5.60 -3.28 -7.16
N ARG A 84 -6.67 -4.03 -6.90
CA ARG A 84 -7.35 -4.78 -7.96
C ARG A 84 -7.95 -3.83 -8.99
N SER A 85 -8.60 -2.76 -8.56
CA SER A 85 -9.26 -1.79 -9.43
C SER A 85 -8.29 -0.94 -10.25
N PHE A 86 -7.18 -0.47 -9.66
CA PHE A 86 -6.25 0.44 -10.35
C PHE A 86 -5.11 -0.28 -11.09
N TRP A 87 -4.66 -1.42 -10.55
CA TRP A 87 -3.41 -2.07 -10.93
C TRP A 87 -3.56 -3.50 -11.40
N ASN A 88 -4.79 -4.02 -11.49
CA ASN A 88 -5.08 -5.43 -11.81
C ASN A 88 -4.30 -6.41 -10.91
N ALA A 89 -3.99 -5.98 -9.67
CA ALA A 89 -3.35 -6.82 -8.68
C ALA A 89 -4.37 -7.85 -8.18
N ASN A 90 -3.97 -9.11 -8.09
CA ASN A 90 -4.82 -10.19 -7.60
C ASN A 90 -4.21 -10.85 -6.35
N PRO A 91 -4.12 -10.11 -5.22
CA PRO A 91 -3.69 -10.71 -3.97
C PRO A 91 -4.69 -11.79 -3.53
N PRO A 92 -4.22 -12.91 -2.94
CA PRO A 92 -5.05 -13.99 -2.43
C PRO A 92 -6.12 -13.46 -1.47
N LYS A 93 -7.32 -14.03 -1.57
CA LYS A 93 -8.40 -13.75 -0.64
C LYS A 93 -8.21 -14.60 0.61
N GLY A 94 -8.43 -14.02 1.79
CA GLY A 94 -8.44 -14.75 3.06
C GLY A 94 -7.95 -13.90 4.22
N LEU A 95 -8.35 -14.26 5.45
CA LEU A 95 -8.02 -13.51 6.66
C LEU A 95 -6.50 -13.31 6.82
N LYS A 96 -5.72 -14.41 6.74
CA LYS A 96 -4.26 -14.36 6.84
C LYS A 96 -3.62 -13.47 5.78
N SER A 97 -4.13 -13.53 4.55
CA SER A 97 -3.64 -12.72 3.44
C SER A 97 -3.91 -11.23 3.69
N TYR A 98 -5.16 -10.86 4.02
CA TYR A 98 -5.51 -9.47 4.29
C TYR A 98 -4.76 -8.90 5.50
N THR A 99 -4.66 -9.64 6.60
CA THR A 99 -3.92 -9.17 7.78
C THR A 99 -2.43 -9.02 7.48
N GLY A 100 -1.78 -9.97 6.79
CA GLY A 100 -0.37 -9.86 6.42
C GLY A 100 -0.09 -8.70 5.46
N HIS A 101 -0.94 -8.55 4.44
CA HIS A 101 -0.88 -7.45 3.48
C HIS A 101 -1.05 -6.09 4.15
N GLY A 102 -2.02 -5.97 5.06
CA GLY A 102 -2.26 -4.74 5.78
C GLY A 102 -1.20 -4.44 6.83
N ALA A 103 -0.63 -5.45 7.49
CA ALA A 103 0.53 -5.26 8.38
C ALA A 103 1.74 -4.72 7.60
N ALA A 104 2.06 -5.30 6.44
CA ALA A 104 3.12 -4.81 5.56
C ALA A 104 2.84 -3.37 5.10
N LEU A 105 1.61 -3.08 4.67
CA LEU A 105 1.20 -1.74 4.26
C LEU A 105 1.37 -0.72 5.38
N VAL A 106 0.82 -0.98 6.56
CA VAL A 106 0.87 -0.06 7.71
C VAL A 106 2.30 0.18 8.16
N LEU A 107 3.14 -0.86 8.19
CA LEU A 107 4.55 -0.75 8.52
C LEU A 107 5.28 0.19 7.56
N ILE A 108 5.10 -0.01 6.25
CA ILE A 108 5.76 0.80 5.23
C ILE A 108 5.23 2.23 5.25
N LEU A 109 3.92 2.43 5.33
CA LEU A 109 3.32 3.76 5.46
C LEU A 109 3.82 4.49 6.72
N THR A 110 4.05 3.77 7.82
CA THR A 110 4.60 4.37 9.05
C THR A 110 6.03 4.82 8.84
N ILE A 111 6.89 3.99 8.23
CA ILE A 111 8.29 4.33 7.92
C ILE A 111 8.35 5.57 7.01
N PHE A 112 7.60 5.57 5.91
CA PHE A 112 7.57 6.68 4.98
C PHE A 112 6.85 7.91 5.54
N GLY A 113 5.95 7.73 6.52
CA GLY A 113 5.26 8.79 7.24
C GLY A 113 6.09 9.45 8.35
N LEU A 114 7.26 8.94 8.71
CA LEU A 114 8.09 9.53 9.76
C LEU A 114 8.49 10.99 9.50
N PRO A 115 8.88 11.41 8.27
CA PRO A 115 9.17 12.83 8.01
C PRO A 115 7.93 13.72 8.21
N ASN A 116 6.75 13.17 7.91
CA ASN A 116 5.46 13.79 8.17
C ASN A 116 5.26 14.07 9.67
N MET A 117 5.48 13.04 10.50
CA MET A 117 5.37 13.11 11.95
C MET A 117 6.42 14.05 12.55
N ALA A 118 7.64 14.08 11.98
CA ALA A 118 8.70 14.98 12.42
C ALA A 118 8.31 16.44 12.21
N ILE A 119 7.72 16.79 11.06
CA ILE A 119 7.22 18.16 10.81
C ILE A 119 6.17 18.54 11.86
N ASP A 120 5.19 17.67 12.11
CA ASP A 120 4.14 17.94 13.09
C ASP A 120 4.70 18.08 14.52
N TYR A 121 5.73 17.30 14.86
CA TYR A 121 6.37 17.33 16.17
C TYR A 121 7.23 18.58 16.39
N PHE A 122 8.05 18.97 15.41
CA PHE A 122 8.94 20.13 15.54
C PHE A 122 8.24 21.47 15.30
N PHE A 123 7.10 21.47 14.59
CA PHE A 123 6.34 22.67 14.25
C PHE A 123 4.86 22.56 14.64
N PRO A 124 4.51 22.36 15.93
CA PRO A 124 3.13 22.10 16.35
C PRO A 124 2.21 23.34 16.27
N ASN A 125 2.80 24.55 16.23
CA ASN A 125 2.07 25.82 16.32
C ASN A 125 2.28 26.70 15.08
N LEU A 126 2.26 26.09 13.89
CA LEU A 126 2.27 26.86 12.64
C LEU A 126 1.00 27.71 12.56
N ASP A 127 1.15 28.97 12.15
CA ASP A 127 -0.01 29.79 11.80
C ASP A 127 -0.76 29.17 10.61
N SER A 128 -2.05 29.48 10.48
CA SER A 128 -2.91 28.87 9.47
C SER A 128 -2.41 29.06 8.03
N ILE A 129 -1.74 30.18 7.73
CA ILE A 129 -1.22 30.44 6.38
C ILE A 129 -0.03 29.54 6.10
N THR A 130 0.95 29.51 7.01
CA THR A 130 2.13 28.64 6.90
C THR A 130 1.72 27.16 6.86
N PHE A 131 0.74 26.76 7.67
CA PHE A 131 0.18 25.42 7.66
C PHE A 131 -0.37 25.04 6.27
N ILE A 132 -1.18 25.89 5.65
CA ILE A 132 -1.75 25.63 4.31
C ILE A 132 -0.65 25.50 3.26
N ILE A 133 0.35 26.40 3.30
CA ILE A 133 1.48 26.41 2.34
C ILE A 133 2.27 25.10 2.42
N ILE A 134 2.45 24.53 3.61
CA ILE A 134 3.16 23.25 3.81
C ILE A 134 2.24 22.05 3.51
N ALA A 135 0.96 22.13 3.89
CA ALA A 135 0.01 21.03 3.77
C ALA A 135 -0.29 20.66 2.30
N ILE A 136 -0.41 21.65 1.40
CA ILE A 136 -0.76 21.36 0.00
C ILE A 136 0.34 20.52 -0.70
N PRO A 137 1.62 20.93 -0.73
CA PRO A 137 2.69 20.13 -1.32
C PRO A 137 2.83 18.77 -0.63
N ARG A 138 2.67 18.74 0.71
CA ARG A 138 2.71 17.51 1.51
C ARG A 138 1.65 16.52 1.03
N VAL A 139 0.39 16.93 0.92
CA VAL A 139 -0.69 16.05 0.41
C VAL A 139 -0.38 15.55 -1.00
N VAL A 140 0.12 16.40 -1.89
CA VAL A 140 0.45 16.00 -3.27
C VAL A 140 1.56 14.97 -3.32
N ILE A 141 2.67 15.22 -2.61
CA ILE A 141 3.84 14.33 -2.58
C ILE A 141 3.47 12.99 -1.93
N TYR A 142 2.83 13.04 -0.76
CA TYR A 142 2.46 11.82 -0.03
C TYR A 142 1.37 11.02 -0.74
N ALA A 143 0.43 11.64 -1.45
CA ALA A 143 -0.54 10.89 -2.25
C ALA A 143 0.14 10.07 -3.37
N ILE A 144 1.23 10.56 -3.96
CA ILE A 144 1.99 9.77 -4.95
C ILE A 144 2.75 8.64 -4.25
N ILE A 145 3.42 8.94 -3.13
CA ILE A 145 4.19 7.96 -2.35
C ILE A 145 3.27 6.84 -1.84
N ASP A 146 2.16 7.17 -1.19
CA ASP A 146 1.21 6.23 -0.63
C ASP A 146 0.55 5.38 -1.73
N GLY A 147 0.23 6.00 -2.87
CA GLY A 147 -0.29 5.28 -4.03
C GLY A 147 0.69 4.25 -4.58
N TYR A 148 1.98 4.59 -4.62
CA TYR A 148 3.07 3.70 -5.00
C TYR A 148 3.26 2.57 -3.98
N ILE A 149 3.33 2.89 -2.69
CA ILE A 149 3.43 1.91 -1.59
C ILE A 149 2.26 0.93 -1.63
N GLY A 150 1.05 1.42 -1.87
CA GLY A 150 -0.16 0.59 -2.02
C GLY A 150 0.00 -0.44 -3.14
N ARG A 151 0.40 0.01 -4.34
CA ARG A 151 0.68 -0.86 -5.50
C ARG A 151 1.78 -1.87 -5.19
N TRP A 152 2.91 -1.39 -4.66
CA TRP A 152 4.08 -2.22 -4.38
C TRP A 152 3.74 -3.33 -3.38
N THR A 153 3.06 -2.97 -2.29
CA THR A 153 2.58 -3.95 -1.31
C THR A 153 1.64 -4.94 -1.98
N ALA A 154 0.71 -4.49 -2.80
CA ALA A 154 -0.22 -5.41 -3.46
C ALA A 154 0.44 -6.35 -4.46
N TYR A 155 1.48 -5.90 -5.15
CA TYR A 155 2.24 -6.75 -6.05
C TYR A 155 3.05 -7.79 -5.29
N GLY A 156 3.65 -7.44 -4.15
CA GLY A 156 4.38 -8.38 -3.30
C GLY A 156 3.54 -9.55 -2.77
N PHE A 157 2.22 -9.37 -2.70
CA PHE A 157 1.27 -10.42 -2.28
C PHE A 157 0.48 -11.03 -3.44
N SER A 158 0.63 -10.56 -4.67
CA SER A 158 -0.16 -11.04 -5.82
C SER A 158 0.47 -12.26 -6.48
N ASN A 159 -0.39 -13.19 -6.93
CA ASN A 159 0.03 -14.28 -7.80
C ASN A 159 -0.12 -13.83 -9.25
N PHE A 160 0.99 -13.54 -9.92
CA PHE A 160 0.97 -13.17 -11.33
C PHE A 160 1.13 -14.40 -12.22
N PRO A 161 0.40 -14.48 -13.35
CA PRO A 161 0.60 -15.56 -14.30
C PRO A 161 1.99 -15.43 -14.93
N VAL A 162 2.69 -16.55 -15.09
CA VAL A 162 4.04 -16.56 -15.69
C VAL A 162 3.92 -16.58 -17.22
N ALA A 163 4.80 -15.85 -17.89
CA ALA A 163 4.93 -15.84 -19.34
C ALA A 163 5.15 -17.26 -19.87
N SER A 164 4.40 -17.66 -20.90
CA SER A 164 4.54 -19.00 -21.49
C SER A 164 5.84 -19.17 -22.27
N LYS A 165 6.41 -18.07 -22.74
CA LYS A 165 7.70 -18.00 -23.44
C LYS A 165 8.43 -16.76 -22.98
N ALA A 166 9.70 -16.92 -22.62
CA ALA A 166 10.64 -15.85 -22.36
C ALA A 166 11.85 -16.03 -23.30
N ARG A 167 12.31 -14.97 -23.95
CA ARG A 167 13.51 -15.00 -24.80
C ARG A 167 14.31 -13.72 -24.63
N ASN A 168 15.63 -13.83 -24.66
CA ASN A 168 16.52 -12.68 -24.71
C ASN A 168 16.44 -12.03 -26.12
N VAL A 169 16.32 -10.71 -26.17
CA VAL A 169 16.23 -9.90 -27.40
C VAL A 169 17.06 -8.63 -27.25
N GLY A 170 18.36 -8.75 -27.53
CA GLY A 170 19.30 -7.63 -27.43
C GLY A 170 19.39 -7.13 -25.99
N ASP A 171 19.04 -5.86 -25.78
CA ASP A 171 19.15 -5.18 -24.48
C ASP A 171 17.98 -5.52 -23.51
N GLY A 172 17.33 -6.66 -23.65
CA GLY A 172 16.17 -6.98 -22.80
C GLY A 172 15.59 -8.38 -22.96
N ILE A 173 14.51 -8.64 -22.21
CA ILE A 173 13.76 -9.90 -22.28
C ILE A 173 12.40 -9.65 -22.93
N SER A 174 12.03 -10.49 -23.89
CA SER A 174 10.68 -10.58 -24.44
C SER A 174 9.92 -11.70 -23.71
N GLY A 175 8.74 -11.37 -23.19
CA GLY A 175 7.80 -12.33 -22.64
C GLY A 175 6.45 -12.29 -23.36
N THR A 176 5.90 -13.45 -23.70
CA THR A 176 4.53 -13.55 -24.24
C THR A 176 3.51 -13.44 -23.10
N CYS A 177 2.64 -12.44 -23.16
CA CYS A 177 1.62 -12.26 -22.12
C CYS A 177 0.67 -13.47 -22.06
N PRO A 178 0.50 -14.11 -20.90
CA PRO A 178 -0.34 -15.30 -20.76
C PRO A 178 -1.83 -15.03 -20.92
N GLN A 179 -2.26 -13.76 -20.90
CA GLN A 179 -3.68 -13.41 -21.01
C GLN A 179 -4.11 -13.01 -22.43
N CYS A 180 -3.27 -12.29 -23.19
CA CYS A 180 -3.64 -11.81 -24.52
C CYS A 180 -2.70 -12.27 -25.65
N GLY A 181 -1.62 -13.01 -25.32
CA GLY A 181 -0.66 -13.52 -26.30
C GLY A 181 0.26 -12.47 -26.92
N VAL A 182 0.19 -11.21 -26.51
CA VAL A 182 1.07 -10.14 -27.02
C VAL A 182 2.46 -10.25 -26.41
N ASP A 183 3.49 -10.26 -27.26
CA ASP A 183 4.89 -10.18 -26.85
C ASP A 183 5.22 -8.77 -26.31
N THR A 184 5.69 -8.71 -25.07
CA THR A 184 6.16 -7.49 -24.41
C THR A 184 7.66 -7.55 -24.23
N ILE A 185 8.39 -6.50 -24.61
CA ILE A 185 9.83 -6.40 -24.35
C ILE A 185 10.06 -5.50 -23.15
N VAL A 186 10.87 -6.01 -22.24
CA VAL A 186 11.28 -5.34 -21.01
C VAL A 186 12.77 -5.15 -21.15
N THR A 187 13.19 -3.89 -21.24
CA THR A 187 14.60 -3.53 -21.22
C THR A 187 15.08 -3.78 -19.80
N MET A 188 15.95 -4.78 -19.62
CA MET A 188 16.51 -5.01 -18.30
C MET A 188 17.38 -3.81 -17.98
N ARG A 189 17.09 -3.13 -16.87
CA ARG A 189 18.14 -2.33 -16.22
C ARG A 189 19.01 -3.33 -15.48
N ASP A 190 20.33 -3.18 -15.61
CA ASP A 190 21.38 -4.14 -15.22
C ASP A 190 21.33 -4.60 -13.74
N ASP A 191 20.42 -4.03 -12.96
CA ASP A 191 20.33 -4.08 -11.51
C ASP A 191 18.91 -4.43 -10.99
N VAL A 192 17.91 -4.67 -11.87
CA VAL A 192 16.55 -4.99 -11.43
C VAL A 192 16.06 -6.32 -11.99
N ASN A 193 16.03 -7.34 -11.12
CA ASN A 193 15.23 -8.56 -11.31
C ASN A 193 13.74 -8.18 -11.32
N ILE A 194 13.25 -7.61 -12.43
CA ILE A 194 11.83 -7.30 -12.59
C ILE A 194 11.10 -8.62 -12.79
N LYS A 195 10.63 -9.21 -11.69
CA LYS A 195 9.77 -10.39 -11.75
C LYS A 195 8.49 -10.10 -12.51
N VAL A 196 7.88 -8.91 -12.32
CA VAL A 196 6.51 -8.61 -12.76
C VAL A 196 6.47 -7.42 -13.71
N VAL A 197 5.89 -7.60 -14.89
CA VAL A 197 5.85 -6.60 -15.97
C VAL A 197 4.41 -6.38 -16.43
N THR A 198 4.07 -5.16 -16.85
CA THR A 198 2.73 -4.84 -17.36
C THR A 198 2.66 -5.06 -18.87
N CYS A 199 1.76 -5.93 -19.34
CA CYS A 199 1.54 -6.15 -20.77
C CYS A 199 1.05 -4.88 -21.47
N HIS A 200 1.62 -4.54 -22.63
CA HIS A 200 1.16 -3.40 -23.43
C HIS A 200 -0.19 -3.58 -24.08
N GLY A 201 -0.49 -4.81 -24.51
CA GLY A 201 -1.73 -5.11 -25.23
C GLY A 201 -2.96 -5.02 -24.32
N CYS A 202 -2.94 -5.70 -23.18
CA CYS A 202 -4.10 -5.77 -22.28
C CYS A 202 -3.94 -4.98 -20.97
N GLY A 203 -2.74 -4.47 -20.64
CA GLY A 203 -2.50 -3.77 -19.38
C GLY A 203 -2.43 -4.68 -18.15
N ASN A 204 -2.47 -6.00 -18.31
CA ASN A 204 -2.41 -6.93 -17.18
C ASN A 204 -0.95 -7.25 -16.80
N PRO A 205 -0.65 -7.28 -15.49
CA PRO A 205 0.66 -7.67 -14.99
C PRO A 205 0.87 -9.18 -15.14
N PHE A 206 2.10 -9.59 -15.48
CA PHE A 206 2.50 -10.99 -15.58
C PHE A 206 3.99 -11.14 -15.21
N GLU A 207 4.40 -12.34 -14.83
CA GLU A 207 5.79 -12.63 -14.48
C GLU A 207 6.60 -13.09 -15.69
N ILE A 208 7.85 -12.66 -15.82
CA ILE A 208 8.79 -13.26 -16.78
C ILE A 208 9.83 -14.05 -16.00
N GLN A 209 9.77 -15.38 -16.12
CA GLN A 209 10.81 -16.26 -15.62
C GLN A 209 11.76 -16.57 -16.77
N TRP A 210 13.03 -16.24 -16.58
CA TRP A 210 14.10 -16.59 -17.50
C TRP A 210 15.12 -17.43 -16.74
N SER A 211 15.49 -18.57 -17.30
CA SER A 211 16.62 -19.37 -16.82
C SER A 211 17.87 -18.94 -17.58
N GLU A 212 18.93 -18.63 -16.84
CA GLU A 212 20.30 -18.61 -17.34
C GLU A 212 20.68 -20.05 -17.73
N GLU A 213 20.30 -20.47 -18.94
CA GLU A 213 20.91 -21.65 -19.59
C GLU A 213 22.14 -21.23 -20.40
#